data_AF-A0A9D5XME0-F1
#
_entry.id   AF-A0A9D5XME0-F1
#
_cell.length_a   1.000
_cell.length_b   1.000
_cell.length_c   1.000
_cell.angle_alpha   90.00
_cell.angle_beta   90.00
_cell.angle_gamma   90.00
#
_symmetry.space_group_name_H-M   'P 1'
#
loop_
_entity.id
_entity.type
_entity.pdbx_description
1 polymer ?
#
loop_
_entity_poly.entity_id
_entity_poly.type
_entity_poly.pdbx_seq_one_letter_code
_entity_poly.pdbx_strand_id
1 'polypeptide(L)'
;MTRFIPSEEIDAQSVQHWHFGSVKGKNSGFSAMPEMKMNPTFSPEPAVAAPEPLEAAPSEETLIEVAEVAPEPLLPPGVPEEEVQRLLEQARQEAFQQGVKQGETQASQSWQARMSDYQNNLGRDTAQRLNEVLHGAQTAVQGLQQKMAPDLLQLACDIARQVVRQELRCNPQALQPVVREALEMLGADTKPAVVRLNPQDFEQLSAHLREALPSPKVDWLADASVPLGGCLVESQGAQVDGSLERRWQRAVAALGLVSTWYEGADHGN
;
A
#
# COMPACT_ATOMS: atom_id res chain seq x y z
N MET A 1 30.95 -4.67 6.31
CA MET A 1 30.21 -5.85 5.80
C MET A 1 28.93 -5.98 6.61
N THR A 2 27.79 -5.67 6.02
CA THR A 2 26.49 -5.73 6.69
C THR A 2 25.90 -7.12 6.43
N ARG A 3 25.81 -7.97 7.46
CA ARG A 3 25.24 -9.33 7.33
C ARG A 3 23.72 -9.23 7.43
N PHE A 4 23.04 -9.69 6.39
CA PHE A 4 21.59 -9.88 6.39
C PHE A 4 21.27 -11.17 7.16
N ILE A 5 20.41 -11.08 8.18
CA ILE A 5 19.95 -12.24 8.97
C ILE A 5 18.57 -12.63 8.42
N PRO A 6 18.44 -13.79 7.75
CA PRO A 6 17.16 -14.27 7.23
C PRO A 6 16.21 -14.64 8.38
N SER A 7 14.91 -14.47 8.15
CA SER A 7 13.84 -14.68 9.15
C SER A 7 13.81 -16.09 9.76
N GLU A 8 14.44 -17.05 9.11
CA GLU A 8 14.56 -18.45 9.54
C GLU A 8 15.58 -18.64 10.67
N GLU A 9 16.53 -17.71 10.86
CA GLU A 9 17.50 -17.72 11.98
C GLU A 9 16.91 -17.13 13.28
N ILE A 10 15.67 -16.62 13.26
CA ILE A 10 15.02 -16.01 14.42
C ILE A 10 14.21 -17.09 15.16
N ASP A 11 14.78 -17.61 16.25
CA ASP A 11 14.07 -18.53 17.14
C ASP A 11 12.89 -17.78 17.81
N ALA A 12 11.67 -18.28 17.64
CA ALA A 12 10.43 -17.67 18.13
C ALA A 12 10.41 -17.45 19.66
N GLN A 13 11.27 -18.16 20.40
CA GLN A 13 11.42 -17.99 21.86
C GLN A 13 12.34 -16.82 22.24
N SER A 14 13.06 -16.24 21.29
CA SER A 14 14.01 -15.13 21.53
C SER A 14 13.43 -13.74 21.22
N VAL A 15 12.24 -13.66 20.62
CA VAL A 15 11.60 -12.40 20.23
C VAL A 15 10.65 -11.92 21.31
N GLN A 16 11.02 -10.85 22.02
CA GLN A 16 10.10 -10.17 22.93
C GLN A 16 9.24 -9.15 22.18
N HIS A 17 7.94 -9.42 22.11
CA HIS A 17 6.96 -8.49 21.56
C HIS A 17 6.55 -7.44 22.60
N TRP A 18 6.78 -6.17 22.29
CA TRP A 18 6.39 -5.04 23.12
C TRP A 18 5.00 -4.54 22.71
N HIS A 19 4.06 -4.56 23.65
CA HIS A 19 2.75 -3.93 23.47
C HIS A 19 2.63 -2.73 24.41
N PHE A 20 2.48 -1.53 23.83
CA PHE A 20 2.18 -0.32 24.58
C PHE A 20 0.67 -0.12 24.63
N GLY A 21 0.10 -0.06 25.84
CA GLY A 21 -1.32 0.19 26.05
C GLY A 21 -1.73 1.61 25.64
N SER A 22 -2.96 1.76 25.15
CA SER A 22 -3.55 3.04 24.74
C SER A 22 -3.82 3.95 25.93
N VAL A 23 -3.39 5.21 25.85
CA VAL A 23 -3.66 6.26 26.85
C VAL A 23 -5.07 6.82 26.63
N LYS A 24 -6.08 6.11 27.13
CA LYS A 24 -7.40 6.71 27.40
C LYS A 24 -8.15 5.92 28.47
N GLY A 25 -8.14 6.42 29.69
CA GLY A 25 -9.04 5.94 30.74
C GLY A 25 -8.43 5.99 32.13
N LYS A 26 -9.05 6.80 33.00
CA LYS A 26 -8.76 6.91 34.43
C LYS A 26 -8.87 5.54 35.12
N ASN A 27 -7.75 4.95 35.53
CA ASN A 27 -7.53 4.55 36.92
C ASN A 27 -6.08 4.08 37.14
N SER A 28 -5.63 4.32 38.36
CA SER A 28 -4.36 3.93 38.97
C SER A 28 -3.88 2.52 38.59
N GLY A 29 -2.67 2.47 38.05
CA GLY A 29 -1.95 1.24 37.80
C GLY A 29 -0.69 1.54 37.00
N PHE A 30 0.27 2.25 37.60
CA PHE A 30 1.65 2.06 37.19
C PHE A 30 1.92 0.59 37.50
N SER A 31 1.72 -0.29 36.52
CA SER A 31 2.10 -1.69 36.69
C SER A 31 3.61 -1.63 36.88
N ALA A 32 4.04 -1.88 38.11
CA ALA A 32 5.44 -1.93 38.46
C ALA A 32 6.15 -2.76 37.39
N MET A 33 7.24 -2.22 36.85
CA MET A 33 8.08 -3.00 35.96
C MET A 33 8.37 -4.33 36.67
N PRO A 34 8.24 -5.49 35.99
CA PRO A 34 8.65 -6.74 36.59
C PRO A 34 10.10 -6.55 37.06
N GLU A 35 10.37 -6.91 38.33
CA GLU A 35 11.71 -6.85 38.90
C GLU A 35 12.68 -7.47 37.90
N MET A 36 13.67 -6.67 37.51
CA MET A 36 14.77 -7.09 36.68
C MET A 36 15.51 -8.16 37.47
N LYS A 37 15.17 -9.44 37.25
CA LYS A 37 16.02 -10.54 37.70
C LYS A 37 17.34 -10.37 36.96
N MET A 38 18.29 -9.73 37.63
CA MET A 38 19.67 -9.73 37.19
C MET A 38 20.09 -11.18 37.09
N ASN A 39 20.21 -11.67 35.87
CA ASN A 39 20.85 -12.93 35.60
C ASN A 39 22.34 -12.71 35.90
N PRO A 40 22.93 -13.36 36.91
CA PRO A 40 24.34 -13.21 37.19
C PRO A 40 25.10 -14.12 36.23
N THR A 41 25.12 -13.75 34.97
CA THR A 41 26.10 -14.25 34.02
C THR A 41 26.53 -13.07 33.17
N PHE A 42 27.19 -12.13 33.84
CA PHE A 42 28.24 -11.37 33.20
C PHE A 42 29.38 -12.37 32.97
N SER A 43 29.37 -13.04 31.82
CA SER A 43 30.64 -13.55 31.32
C SER A 43 31.50 -12.30 31.11
N PRO A 44 32.66 -12.20 31.78
CA PRO A 44 33.54 -11.08 31.53
C PRO A 44 33.84 -11.07 30.04
N GLU A 45 33.64 -9.91 29.41
CA GLU A 45 34.38 -9.62 28.18
C GLU A 45 35.83 -10.04 28.44
N PRO A 46 36.48 -10.76 27.50
CA PRO A 46 37.90 -11.04 27.64
C PRO A 46 38.56 -9.68 27.85
N ALA A 47 39.42 -9.62 28.88
CA ALA A 47 40.18 -8.42 29.23
C ALA A 47 40.59 -7.71 27.95
N VAL A 48 40.22 -6.43 27.84
CA VAL A 48 40.72 -5.54 26.79
C VAL A 48 42.20 -5.83 26.69
N ALA A 49 42.60 -6.44 25.57
CA ALA A 49 43.98 -6.73 25.31
C ALA A 49 44.74 -5.41 25.50
N ALA A 50 45.84 -5.47 26.24
CA ALA A 50 46.82 -4.39 26.26
C ALA A 50 47.05 -3.94 24.81
N PRO A 51 47.22 -2.63 24.54
CA PRO A 51 47.43 -2.17 23.18
C PRO A 51 48.60 -2.97 22.59
N GLU A 52 48.33 -3.72 21.51
CA GLU A 52 49.37 -4.43 20.78
C GLU A 52 50.40 -3.40 20.31
N PRO A 53 51.71 -3.75 20.33
CA PRO A 53 52.71 -2.94 19.67
C PRO A 53 52.28 -2.73 18.22
N LEU A 54 52.36 -1.49 17.73
CA LEU A 54 52.15 -1.16 16.32
C LEU A 54 52.90 -2.15 15.42
N GLU A 55 52.19 -3.12 14.84
CA GLU A 55 52.68 -3.85 13.67
C GLU A 55 52.72 -2.87 12.51
N ALA A 56 53.92 -2.77 11.92
CA ALA A 56 54.20 -1.93 10.78
C ALA A 56 53.23 -2.25 9.62
N ALA A 57 52.53 -1.23 9.16
CA ALA A 57 51.84 -1.28 7.87
C ALA A 57 52.83 -1.68 6.76
N PRO A 58 52.38 -2.42 5.72
CA PRO A 58 53.22 -2.77 4.59
C PRO A 58 53.75 -1.49 3.95
N SER A 59 55.06 -1.49 3.73
CA SER A 59 55.79 -0.48 2.98
C SER A 59 55.29 -0.46 1.54
N GLU A 60 54.25 0.34 1.27
CA GLU A 60 54.08 0.92 -0.06
C GLU A 60 55.18 1.96 -0.23
N GLU A 61 56.11 1.64 -1.13
CA GLU A 61 57.15 2.52 -1.67
C GLU A 61 56.52 3.68 -2.46
N THR A 62 55.67 4.49 -1.82
CA THR A 62 55.57 5.89 -2.22
C THR A 62 56.77 6.57 -1.60
N LEU A 63 57.71 6.93 -2.48
CA LEU A 63 58.85 7.78 -2.18
C LEU A 63 58.44 8.81 -1.13
N ILE A 64 58.86 8.56 0.10
CA ILE A 64 59.31 9.64 0.94
C ILE A 64 60.45 10.21 0.09
N GLU A 65 60.15 11.26 -0.68
CA GLU A 65 61.14 12.26 -0.98
C GLU A 65 61.66 12.60 0.40
N VAL A 66 62.78 11.95 0.74
CA VAL A 66 63.53 12.18 1.95
C VAL A 66 63.62 13.67 1.95
N ALA A 67 62.85 14.32 2.84
CA ALA A 67 63.18 15.66 3.26
C ALA A 67 64.62 15.48 3.68
N GLU A 68 65.49 15.87 2.75
CA GLU A 68 66.92 15.73 2.81
C GLU A 68 67.24 16.01 4.26
N VAL A 69 67.73 14.98 4.98
CA VAL A 69 68.09 15.15 6.39
C VAL A 69 68.97 16.36 6.35
N ALA A 70 68.40 17.50 6.76
CA ALA A 70 69.07 18.78 6.63
C ALA A 70 70.38 18.52 7.33
N PRO A 71 71.52 18.69 6.63
CA PRO A 71 72.81 18.23 7.14
C PRO A 71 72.86 18.68 8.58
N GLU A 72 73.05 17.73 9.50
CA GLU A 72 73.30 17.99 10.92
C GLU A 72 74.14 19.26 10.94
N PRO A 73 73.63 20.42 11.42
CA PRO A 73 74.23 21.69 11.06
C PRO A 73 75.67 21.61 11.53
N LEU A 74 76.59 21.45 10.56
CA LEU A 74 78.02 21.40 10.83
C LEU A 74 78.31 22.76 11.42
N LEU A 75 78.42 22.78 12.75
CA LEU A 75 78.66 23.97 13.54
C LEU A 75 79.79 24.73 12.85
N PRO A 76 79.55 25.94 12.32
CA PRO A 76 80.64 26.73 11.79
C PRO A 76 81.68 26.88 12.90
N PRO A 77 82.96 26.55 12.66
CA PRO A 77 83.96 26.59 13.72
C PRO A 77 84.06 28.02 14.26
N GLY A 78 83.58 28.23 15.49
CA GLY A 78 83.66 29.51 16.21
C GLY A 78 82.33 30.18 16.60
N VAL A 79 81.15 29.60 16.34
CA VAL A 79 79.90 30.15 16.92
C VAL A 79 79.76 29.78 18.40
N PRO A 80 79.47 30.74 19.30
CA PRO A 80 79.23 30.46 20.70
C PRO A 80 78.03 29.51 20.88
N GLU A 81 78.15 28.51 21.78
CA GLU A 81 77.11 27.50 22.04
C GLU A 81 75.74 28.10 22.37
N GLU A 82 75.71 29.31 22.92
CA GLU A 82 74.51 30.08 23.23
C GLU A 82 73.70 30.49 21.99
N GLU A 83 74.34 30.76 20.85
CA GLU A 83 73.66 31.15 19.60
C GLU A 83 72.96 29.96 18.93
N VAL A 84 73.56 28.77 19.01
CA VAL A 84 73.00 27.52 18.47
C VAL A 84 71.76 27.12 19.25
N GLN A 85 71.80 27.24 20.58
CA GLN A 85 70.64 26.96 21.44
C GLN A 85 69.47 27.92 21.18
N ARG A 86 69.76 29.20 20.93
CA ARG A 86 68.72 30.18 20.56
C ARG A 86 68.05 29.85 19.23
N LEU A 87 68.81 29.44 18.24
CA LEU A 87 68.28 29.06 16.92
C LEU A 87 67.36 27.84 17.01
N LEU A 88 67.76 26.83 17.80
CA LEU A 88 66.96 25.63 18.06
C LEU A 88 65.65 25.96 18.79
N GLU A 89 65.69 26.81 19.81
CA GLU A 89 64.48 27.21 20.54
C GLU A 89 63.53 28.02 19.64
N GLN A 90 64.06 28.90 18.78
CA GLN A 90 63.27 29.62 17.78
C GLN A 90 62.61 28.65 16.79
N ALA A 91 63.36 27.72 16.21
CA ALA A 91 62.81 26.70 15.30
C ALA A 91 61.74 25.85 15.99
N ARG A 92 61.94 25.49 17.27
CA ARG A 92 60.95 24.75 18.06
C ARG A 92 59.66 25.55 18.27
N GLN A 93 59.78 26.84 18.60
CA GLN A 93 58.62 27.72 18.78
C GLN A 93 57.85 27.94 17.47
N GLU A 94 58.56 28.14 16.37
CA GLU A 94 57.96 28.30 15.04
C GLU A 94 57.24 27.02 14.60
N ALA A 95 57.87 25.86 14.72
CA ALA A 95 57.24 24.57 14.40
C ALA A 95 56.03 24.30 15.30
N PHE A 96 56.11 24.63 16.59
CA PHE A 96 54.97 24.51 17.51
C PHE A 96 53.81 25.42 17.10
N GLN A 97 54.08 26.69 16.78
CA GLN A 97 53.04 27.63 16.33
C GLN A 97 52.42 27.21 14.99
N GLN A 98 53.23 26.70 14.06
CA GLN A 98 52.75 26.17 12.79
C GLN A 98 51.87 24.93 13.00
N GLY A 99 52.29 23.99 13.85
CA GLY A 99 51.52 22.81 14.20
C GLY A 99 50.18 23.14 14.88
N VAL A 100 50.17 24.12 15.79
CA VAL A 100 48.93 24.62 16.41
C VAL A 100 47.99 25.21 15.37
N LYS A 101 48.47 26.09 14.48
CA LYS A 101 47.65 26.68 13.40
C LYS A 101 47.13 25.62 12.41
N GLN A 102 47.95 24.65 12.06
CA GLN A 102 47.53 23.53 11.19
C GLN A 102 46.48 22.67 11.89
N GLY A 103 46.66 22.36 13.17
CA GLY A 103 45.68 21.62 13.97
C GLY A 103 44.35 22.36 14.10
N GLU A 104 44.38 23.67 14.36
CA GLU A 104 43.16 24.50 14.43
C GLU A 104 42.40 24.54 13.10
N THR A 105 43.11 24.71 11.97
CA THR A 105 42.48 24.74 10.65
C THR A 105 41.90 23.38 10.27
N GLN A 106 42.63 22.29 10.50
CA GLN A 106 42.15 20.93 10.23
C GLN A 106 40.98 20.53 11.15
N ALA A 107 41.03 20.92 12.42
CA ALA A 107 39.92 20.72 13.37
C ALA A 107 38.67 21.50 12.94
N SER A 108 38.83 22.77 12.55
CA SER A 108 37.72 23.60 12.07
C SER A 108 37.06 23.05 10.80
N GLN A 109 37.88 22.63 9.83
CA GLN A 109 37.39 22.03 8.58
C GLN A 109 36.67 20.70 8.82
N SER A 110 37.26 19.81 9.63
CA SER A 110 36.63 18.52 9.96
C SER A 110 35.35 18.70 10.78
N TRP A 111 35.30 19.68 11.68
CA TRP A 111 34.09 20.05 12.40
C TRP A 111 32.99 20.54 11.46
N GLN A 112 33.32 21.47 10.55
CA GLN A 112 32.38 21.99 9.56
C GLN A 112 31.83 20.89 8.65
N ALA A 113 32.70 20.00 8.16
CA ALA A 113 32.29 18.86 7.34
C ALA A 113 31.33 17.92 8.10
N ARG A 114 31.66 17.55 9.34
CA ARG A 114 30.77 16.72 10.19
C ARG A 114 29.44 17.41 10.47
N MET A 115 29.45 18.71 10.72
CA MET A 115 28.24 19.47 10.99
C MET A 115 27.36 19.61 9.74
N SER A 116 27.94 19.79 8.55
CA SER A 116 27.19 19.79 7.31
C SER A 116 26.60 18.41 7.01
N ASP A 117 27.36 17.34 7.22
CA ASP A 117 26.89 15.97 7.01
C ASP A 117 25.75 15.61 7.96
N TYR A 118 25.87 16.00 9.23
CA TYR A 118 24.82 15.82 10.22
C TYR A 118 23.52 16.54 9.81
N GLN A 119 23.60 17.82 9.42
CA GLN A 119 22.44 18.59 8.97
C GLN A 119 21.80 17.99 7.71
N ASN A 120 22.62 17.60 6.73
CA ASN A 120 22.15 16.96 5.51
C ASN A 120 21.43 15.63 5.79
N ASN A 121 21.98 14.82 6.70
CA ASN A 121 21.39 13.55 7.07
C ASN A 121 20.07 13.73 7.83
N LEU A 122 19.99 14.69 8.76
CA LEU A 122 18.72 15.03 9.41
C LEU A 122 17.67 15.52 8.42
N GLY A 123 18.07 16.36 7.46
CA GLY A 123 17.18 16.84 6.39
C GLY A 123 16.65 15.69 5.53
N ARG A 124 17.51 14.74 5.17
CA ARG A 124 17.14 13.54 4.41
C ARG A 124 16.21 12.62 5.20
N ASP A 125 16.52 12.30 6.45
CA ASP A 125 15.67 11.46 7.31
C ASP A 125 14.28 12.09 7.50
N THR A 126 14.23 13.39 7.77
CA THR A 126 12.97 14.13 7.91
C THR A 126 12.16 14.11 6.61
N ALA A 127 12.81 14.34 5.46
CA ALA A 127 12.16 14.29 4.16
C ALA A 127 11.64 12.88 3.82
N GLN A 128 12.39 11.83 4.15
CA GLN A 128 11.97 10.44 3.97
C GLN A 128 10.72 10.12 4.80
N ARG A 129 10.72 10.45 6.09
CA ARG A 129 9.56 10.24 6.97
C ARG A 129 8.32 11.01 6.50
N LEU A 130 8.50 12.25 6.04
CA LEU A 130 7.40 13.03 5.45
C LEU A 130 6.86 12.37 4.18
N ASN A 131 7.74 11.89 3.31
CA ASN A 131 7.36 11.19 2.10
C ASN A 131 6.59 9.88 2.40
N GLU A 132 7.02 9.12 3.40
CA GLU A 132 6.32 7.92 3.86
C GLU A 132 4.91 8.23 4.38
N VAL A 133 4.76 9.28 5.18
CA VAL A 133 3.44 9.72 5.67
C VAL A 133 2.54 10.14 4.52
N LEU A 134 3.06 10.92 3.56
CA LEU A 134 2.29 11.35 2.38
C LEU A 134 1.87 10.16 1.52
N HIS A 135 2.78 9.20 1.31
CA HIS A 135 2.48 7.99 0.56
C HIS A 135 1.41 7.15 1.27
N GLY A 136 1.56 6.95 2.59
CA GLY A 136 0.58 6.24 3.41
C GLY A 136 -0.80 6.91 3.38
N ALA A 137 -0.86 8.24 3.42
CA ALA A 137 -2.10 9.00 3.29
C ALA A 137 -2.76 8.80 1.92
N GLN A 138 -1.98 8.85 0.83
CA GLN A 138 -2.48 8.61 -0.52
C GLN A 138 -3.04 7.19 -0.68
N THR A 139 -2.30 6.19 -0.21
CA THR A 139 -2.76 4.79 -0.22
C THR A 139 -4.01 4.60 0.63
N ALA A 140 -4.10 5.25 1.79
CA ALA A 140 -5.29 5.19 2.64
C ALA A 140 -6.53 5.79 1.96
N VAL A 141 -6.38 6.93 1.28
CA VAL A 141 -7.48 7.55 0.51
C VAL A 141 -7.91 6.65 -0.65
N GLN A 142 -6.98 6.09 -1.41
CA GLN A 142 -7.30 5.15 -2.48
C GLN A 142 -7.99 3.88 -1.95
N GLY A 143 -7.50 3.34 -0.84
CA GLY A 143 -8.11 2.20 -0.18
C GLY A 143 -9.53 2.50 0.32
N LEU A 144 -9.78 3.72 0.81
CA LEU A 144 -11.12 4.14 1.20
C LEU A 144 -12.06 4.24 -0.01
N GLN A 145 -11.61 4.83 -1.11
CA GLN A 145 -12.40 4.92 -2.35
C GLN A 145 -12.77 3.54 -2.88
N GLN A 146 -11.81 2.61 -2.91
CA GLN A 146 -12.06 1.25 -3.37
C GLN A 146 -13.04 0.49 -2.47
N LYS A 147 -13.00 0.73 -1.15
CA LYS A 147 -13.93 0.13 -0.19
C LYS A 147 -15.34 0.71 -0.30
N MET A 148 -15.48 2.00 -0.61
CA MET A 148 -16.79 2.65 -0.73
C MET A 148 -17.45 2.42 -2.10
N ALA A 149 -16.68 2.14 -3.14
CA ALA A 149 -17.19 1.90 -4.49
C ALA A 149 -18.33 0.83 -4.56
N PRO A 150 -18.19 -0.38 -3.98
CA PRO A 150 -19.26 -1.39 -4.02
C PRO A 150 -20.53 -0.94 -3.29
N ASP A 151 -20.38 -0.32 -2.12
CA ASP A 151 -21.51 0.15 -1.32
C ASP A 151 -22.29 1.26 -2.05
N LEU A 152 -21.58 2.20 -2.68
CA LEU A 152 -22.19 3.27 -3.49
C LEU A 152 -22.90 2.70 -4.71
N LEU A 153 -22.29 1.72 -5.38
CA LEU A 153 -22.87 1.05 -6.54
C LEU A 153 -24.13 0.28 -6.17
N GLN A 154 -24.12 -0.43 -5.02
CA GLN A 154 -25.28 -1.13 -4.49
C GLN A 154 -26.42 -0.16 -4.15
N LEU A 155 -26.12 0.96 -3.48
CA LEU A 155 -27.11 1.98 -3.17
C LEU A 155 -27.73 2.58 -4.44
N ALA A 156 -26.91 2.94 -5.43
CA ALA A 156 -27.38 3.45 -6.71
C ALA A 156 -28.31 2.45 -7.42
N CYS A 157 -27.92 1.17 -7.38
CA CYS A 157 -28.73 0.06 -7.88
C CYS A 157 -30.06 -0.05 -7.13
N ASP A 158 -30.08 0.01 -5.81
CA ASP A 158 -31.34 -0.10 -5.05
C ASP A 158 -32.28 1.08 -5.30
N ILE A 159 -31.74 2.30 -5.43
CA ILE A 159 -32.52 3.49 -5.84
C ILE A 159 -33.11 3.29 -7.24
N ALA A 160 -32.28 2.88 -8.21
CA ALA A 160 -32.74 2.64 -9.58
C ALA A 160 -33.81 1.54 -9.63
N ARG A 161 -33.68 0.48 -8.84
CA ARG A 161 -34.70 -0.58 -8.73
C ARG A 161 -36.03 -0.03 -8.22
N GLN A 162 -35.99 0.84 -7.21
CA GLN A 162 -37.18 1.45 -6.64
C GLN A 162 -37.86 2.39 -7.65
N VAL A 163 -37.09 3.20 -8.37
CA VAL A 163 -37.59 4.07 -9.43
C VAL A 163 -38.24 3.26 -10.55
N VAL A 164 -37.57 2.21 -11.05
CA VAL A 164 -38.12 1.35 -12.11
C VAL A 164 -39.40 0.64 -11.66
N ARG A 165 -39.46 0.15 -10.42
CA ARG A 165 -40.69 -0.42 -9.85
C ARG A 165 -41.83 0.59 -9.80
N GLN A 166 -41.54 1.83 -9.45
CA GLN A 166 -42.53 2.91 -9.41
C GLN A 166 -42.99 3.29 -10.82
N GLU A 167 -42.07 3.42 -11.78
CA GLU A 167 -42.39 3.71 -13.18
C GLU A 167 -43.27 2.62 -13.80
N LEU A 168 -42.96 1.34 -13.59
CA LEU A 168 -43.79 0.23 -14.09
C LEU A 168 -45.19 0.19 -13.47
N ARG A 169 -45.35 0.68 -12.24
CA ARG A 169 -46.67 0.82 -11.60
C ARG A 169 -47.47 1.99 -12.17
N CYS A 170 -46.82 3.11 -12.47
CA CYS A 170 -47.47 4.29 -13.02
C CYS A 170 -47.73 4.19 -14.53
N ASN A 171 -46.88 3.46 -15.25
CA ASN A 171 -46.92 3.31 -16.70
C ASN A 171 -46.75 1.83 -17.12
N PRO A 172 -47.83 1.05 -17.13
CA PRO A 172 -47.81 -0.34 -17.57
C PRO A 172 -47.35 -0.52 -19.03
N GLN A 173 -47.50 0.50 -19.88
CA GLN A 173 -47.09 0.41 -21.30
C GLN A 173 -45.58 0.20 -21.47
N ALA A 174 -44.78 0.54 -20.45
CA ALA A 174 -43.35 0.25 -20.44
C ALA A 174 -43.01 -1.26 -20.46
N LEU A 175 -44.00 -2.15 -20.28
CA LEU A 175 -43.83 -3.60 -20.44
C LEU A 175 -43.81 -4.07 -21.91
N GLN A 176 -44.38 -3.30 -22.84
CA GLN A 176 -44.44 -3.65 -24.26
C GLN A 176 -43.07 -3.98 -24.89
N PRO A 177 -42.01 -3.15 -24.73
CA PRO A 177 -40.70 -3.47 -25.30
C PRO A 177 -40.10 -4.75 -24.71
N VAL A 178 -40.39 -5.07 -23.44
CA VAL A 178 -39.92 -6.30 -22.79
C VAL A 178 -40.55 -7.53 -23.41
N VAL A 179 -41.86 -7.48 -23.65
CA VAL A 179 -42.58 -8.59 -24.30
C VAL A 179 -42.09 -8.78 -25.73
N ARG A 180 -41.86 -7.68 -26.46
CA ARG A 180 -41.30 -7.71 -27.81
C ARG A 180 -39.93 -8.37 -27.84
N GLU A 181 -39.00 -7.93 -26.99
CA GLU A 181 -37.66 -8.52 -26.88
C GLU A 181 -37.74 -10.02 -26.58
N ALA A 182 -38.59 -10.42 -25.63
CA ALA A 182 -38.75 -11.84 -25.28
C ALA A 182 -39.31 -12.70 -26.42
N LEU A 183 -40.22 -12.15 -27.24
CA LEU A 183 -40.75 -12.81 -28.44
C LEU A 183 -39.70 -12.89 -29.56
N GLU A 184 -38.91 -11.84 -29.75
CA GLU A 184 -37.79 -11.81 -30.71
C GLU A 184 -36.72 -12.85 -30.35
N MET A 185 -36.36 -12.97 -29.06
CA MET A 185 -35.41 -13.98 -28.57
C MET A 185 -35.84 -15.43 -28.88
N LEU A 186 -37.16 -15.69 -28.92
CA LEU A 186 -37.71 -17.02 -29.21
C LEU A 186 -38.10 -17.22 -30.69
N GLY A 187 -37.93 -16.21 -31.54
CA GLY A 187 -38.28 -16.28 -32.95
C GLY A 187 -39.79 -16.43 -33.21
N ALA A 188 -40.61 -15.73 -32.42
CA ALA A 188 -42.07 -15.80 -32.48
C ALA A 188 -42.70 -15.35 -33.81
N ASP A 189 -41.93 -14.71 -34.69
CA ASP A 189 -42.37 -14.41 -36.07
C ASP A 189 -42.64 -15.69 -36.88
N THR A 190 -41.90 -16.76 -36.58
CA THR A 190 -41.98 -18.03 -37.31
C THR A 190 -42.73 -19.10 -36.54
N LYS A 191 -42.69 -19.07 -35.20
CA LYS A 191 -43.17 -20.11 -34.29
C LYS A 191 -44.35 -19.65 -33.42
N PRO A 192 -45.30 -20.55 -33.09
CA PRO A 192 -46.33 -20.22 -32.12
C PRO A 192 -45.73 -19.97 -30.73
N ALA A 193 -46.21 -18.93 -30.05
CA ALA A 193 -45.75 -18.54 -28.73
C ALA A 193 -46.93 -18.22 -27.80
N VAL A 194 -46.76 -18.50 -26.51
CA VAL A 194 -47.72 -18.14 -25.46
C VAL A 194 -47.08 -17.08 -24.58
N VAL A 195 -47.75 -15.93 -24.44
CA VAL A 195 -47.32 -14.85 -23.54
C VAL A 195 -48.25 -14.81 -22.33
N ARG A 196 -47.68 -15.02 -21.15
CA ARG A 196 -48.38 -14.99 -19.86
C ARG A 196 -48.06 -13.66 -19.16
N LEU A 197 -49.09 -12.95 -18.74
CA LEU A 197 -49.01 -11.66 -18.05
C LEU A 197 -49.84 -11.69 -16.77
N ASN A 198 -49.50 -10.82 -15.82
CA ASN A 198 -50.38 -10.62 -14.66
C ASN A 198 -51.78 -10.16 -15.13
N PRO A 199 -52.89 -10.61 -14.51
CA PRO A 199 -54.24 -10.20 -14.91
C PRO A 199 -54.45 -8.68 -14.94
N GLN A 200 -53.85 -7.94 -14.00
CA GLN A 200 -53.98 -6.47 -13.94
C GLN A 200 -53.26 -5.77 -15.11
N ASP A 201 -52.10 -6.30 -15.50
CA ASP A 201 -51.34 -5.79 -16.65
C ASP A 201 -52.01 -6.20 -17.96
N PHE A 202 -52.56 -7.41 -18.01
CA PHE A 202 -53.28 -7.92 -19.18
C PHE A 202 -54.51 -7.08 -19.51
N GLU A 203 -55.32 -6.71 -18.51
CA GLU A 203 -56.49 -5.85 -18.72
C GLU A 203 -56.12 -4.50 -19.33
N GLN A 204 -55.02 -3.89 -18.85
CA GLN A 204 -54.59 -2.56 -19.30
C GLN A 204 -53.85 -2.58 -20.64
N LEU A 205 -53.11 -3.65 -20.93
CA LEU A 205 -52.19 -3.71 -22.07
C LEU A 205 -52.71 -4.53 -23.25
N SER A 206 -53.70 -5.41 -23.07
CA SER A 206 -54.09 -6.36 -24.11
C SER A 206 -54.47 -5.74 -25.45
N ALA A 207 -55.15 -4.59 -25.46
CA ALA A 207 -55.48 -3.87 -26.69
C ALA A 207 -54.21 -3.34 -27.39
N HIS A 208 -53.37 -2.62 -26.64
CA HIS A 208 -52.13 -2.03 -27.15
C HIS A 208 -51.11 -3.08 -27.60
N LEU A 209 -51.00 -4.21 -26.89
CA LEU A 209 -50.09 -5.30 -27.24
C LEU A 209 -50.51 -6.00 -28.53
N ARG A 210 -51.81 -6.22 -28.74
CA ARG A 210 -52.32 -6.82 -29.99
C ARG A 210 -52.17 -5.88 -31.19
N GLU A 211 -52.28 -4.58 -30.98
CA GLU A 211 -52.04 -3.58 -32.01
C GLU A 211 -50.55 -3.44 -32.35
N ALA A 212 -49.69 -3.37 -31.32
CA ALA A 212 -48.25 -3.15 -31.49
C ALA A 212 -47.46 -4.41 -31.90
N LEU A 213 -48.03 -5.60 -31.66
CA LEU A 213 -47.49 -6.90 -32.07
C LEU A 213 -48.59 -7.75 -32.73
N PRO A 214 -48.96 -7.43 -33.99
CA PRO A 214 -49.96 -8.18 -34.73
C PRO A 214 -49.35 -9.49 -35.24
N SER A 215 -49.28 -10.50 -34.38
CA SER A 215 -48.88 -11.86 -34.76
C SER A 215 -50.02 -12.84 -34.48
N PRO A 216 -50.59 -13.50 -35.51
CA PRO A 216 -51.69 -14.46 -35.34
C PRO A 216 -51.26 -15.75 -34.65
N LYS A 217 -49.95 -15.92 -34.40
CA LYS A 217 -49.36 -17.09 -33.75
C LYS A 217 -49.03 -16.87 -32.27
N VAL A 218 -49.38 -15.69 -31.72
CA VAL A 218 -49.13 -15.36 -30.31
C VAL A 218 -50.43 -15.43 -29.53
N ASP A 219 -50.49 -16.39 -28.60
CA ASP A 219 -51.59 -16.52 -27.66
C ASP A 219 -51.29 -15.74 -26.38
N TRP A 220 -52.25 -14.93 -25.93
CA TRP A 220 -52.09 -14.11 -24.73
C TRP A 220 -52.92 -14.67 -23.58
N LEU A 221 -52.28 -14.92 -22.44
CA LEU A 221 -52.90 -15.53 -21.25
C LEU A 221 -52.71 -14.65 -20.01
N ALA A 222 -53.79 -14.45 -19.26
CA ALA A 222 -53.73 -13.86 -17.93
C ALA A 222 -53.39 -14.93 -16.88
N ASP A 223 -52.35 -14.68 -16.08
CA ASP A 223 -51.82 -15.63 -15.12
C ASP A 223 -51.36 -14.92 -13.84
N ALA A 224 -52.02 -15.23 -12.72
CA ALA A 224 -51.73 -14.63 -11.42
C ALA A 224 -50.40 -15.08 -10.81
N SER A 225 -49.74 -16.12 -11.33
CA SER A 225 -48.40 -16.51 -10.92
C SER A 225 -47.31 -15.57 -11.43
N VAL A 226 -47.61 -14.79 -12.49
CA VAL A 226 -46.69 -13.79 -13.04
C VAL A 226 -46.81 -12.51 -12.21
N PRO A 227 -45.69 -11.96 -11.68
CA PRO A 227 -45.71 -10.72 -10.93
C PRO A 227 -46.05 -9.52 -11.83
N LEU A 228 -46.62 -8.47 -11.23
CA LEU A 228 -46.87 -7.19 -11.90
C LEU A 228 -45.60 -6.62 -12.57
N GLY A 229 -45.73 -6.11 -13.79
CA GLY A 229 -44.61 -5.59 -14.59
C GLY A 229 -43.66 -6.67 -15.10
N GLY A 230 -44.09 -7.94 -15.09
CA GLY A 230 -43.37 -9.09 -15.63
C GLY A 230 -44.15 -9.79 -16.74
N CYS A 231 -43.44 -10.58 -17.53
CA CYS A 231 -44.03 -11.46 -18.54
C CYS A 231 -43.27 -12.79 -18.60
N LEU A 232 -43.97 -13.84 -19.02
CA LEU A 232 -43.39 -15.14 -19.27
C LEU A 232 -43.77 -15.56 -20.68
N VAL A 233 -42.77 -15.80 -21.53
CA VAL A 233 -42.98 -16.14 -22.94
C VAL A 233 -42.49 -17.55 -23.17
N GLU A 234 -43.34 -18.40 -23.73
CA GLU A 234 -43.06 -19.81 -24.00
C GLU A 234 -43.23 -20.11 -25.49
N SER A 235 -42.28 -20.83 -26.09
CA SER A 235 -42.34 -21.26 -27.49
C SER A 235 -41.56 -22.56 -27.70
N GLN A 236 -42.21 -23.59 -28.25
CA GLN A 236 -41.61 -24.88 -28.62
C GLN A 236 -40.66 -25.48 -27.54
N GLY A 237 -41.06 -25.43 -26.27
CA GLY A 237 -40.27 -25.98 -25.15
C GLY A 237 -39.16 -25.05 -24.63
N ALA A 238 -38.96 -23.88 -25.23
CA ALA A 238 -38.13 -22.81 -24.68
C ALA A 238 -38.99 -21.78 -23.94
N GLN A 239 -38.42 -21.15 -22.92
CA GLN A 239 -39.11 -20.16 -22.08
C GLN A 239 -38.18 -18.97 -21.79
N VAL A 240 -38.71 -17.77 -21.95
CA VAL A 240 -38.07 -16.51 -21.56
C VAL A 240 -38.86 -15.88 -20.43
N ASP A 241 -38.19 -15.69 -19.30
CA ASP A 241 -38.72 -14.98 -18.14
C ASP A 241 -38.30 -13.50 -18.23
N GLY A 242 -39.29 -12.66 -18.52
CA GLY A 242 -39.19 -11.21 -18.59
C GLY A 242 -39.55 -10.50 -17.28
N SER A 243 -39.57 -11.24 -16.15
CA SER A 243 -39.77 -10.64 -14.82
C SER A 243 -38.74 -9.53 -14.56
N LEU A 244 -39.18 -8.52 -13.82
CA LEU A 244 -38.32 -7.42 -13.43
C LEU A 244 -37.07 -7.91 -12.68
N GLU A 245 -37.19 -8.96 -11.88
CA GLU A 245 -36.08 -9.55 -11.13
C GLU A 245 -34.99 -10.13 -12.05
N ARG A 246 -35.35 -10.96 -13.04
CA ARG A 246 -34.35 -11.49 -14.00
C ARG A 246 -33.73 -10.41 -14.87
N ARG A 247 -34.50 -9.40 -15.26
CA ARG A 247 -33.98 -8.25 -16.03
C ARG A 247 -33.02 -7.41 -15.19
N TRP A 248 -33.37 -7.20 -13.93
CA TRP A 248 -32.52 -6.50 -12.97
C TRP A 248 -31.19 -7.22 -12.76
N GLN A 249 -31.23 -8.54 -12.52
CA GLN A 249 -30.02 -9.35 -12.37
C GLN A 249 -29.11 -9.26 -13.60
N ARG A 250 -29.67 -9.32 -14.81
CA ARG A 250 -28.90 -9.14 -16.06
C ARG A 250 -28.26 -7.76 -16.17
N ALA A 251 -29.02 -6.70 -15.85
CA ALA A 251 -28.52 -5.32 -15.91
C ALA A 251 -27.38 -5.06 -14.89
N VAL A 252 -27.55 -5.58 -13.67
CA VAL A 252 -26.59 -5.37 -12.58
C VAL A 252 -25.36 -6.27 -12.71
N ALA A 253 -25.47 -7.44 -13.35
CA ALA A 253 -24.33 -8.30 -13.66
C ALA A 253 -23.28 -7.59 -14.55
N ALA A 254 -23.72 -6.76 -15.50
CA ALA A 254 -22.82 -5.98 -16.35
C ALA A 254 -21.98 -4.95 -15.56
N LEU A 255 -22.40 -4.60 -14.34
CA LEU A 255 -21.70 -3.67 -13.44
C LEU A 255 -20.76 -4.37 -12.46
N GLY A 256 -20.61 -5.70 -12.54
CA GLY A 256 -19.74 -6.48 -11.65
C GLY A 256 -20.31 -6.72 -10.24
N LEU A 257 -21.60 -6.41 -10.02
CA LEU A 257 -22.28 -6.64 -8.74
C LEU A 257 -22.83 -8.06 -8.59
N VAL A 258 -22.94 -8.82 -9.68
CA VAL A 258 -23.30 -10.23 -9.62
C VAL A 258 -22.01 -11.02 -9.78
N SER A 259 -21.64 -11.75 -8.72
CA SER A 259 -20.64 -12.81 -8.75
C SER A 259 -20.85 -13.60 -10.04
N THR A 260 -19.85 -13.55 -10.91
CA THR A 260 -19.80 -14.30 -12.15
C THR A 260 -20.29 -15.72 -11.87
N TRP A 261 -21.39 -16.10 -12.52
CA TRP A 261 -21.82 -17.49 -12.54
C TRP A 261 -20.59 -18.36 -12.89
N TYR A 262 -20.36 -19.40 -12.08
CA TYR A 262 -19.20 -20.31 -12.01
C TYR A 262 -18.00 -19.90 -11.13
N GLU A 263 -18.18 -20.00 -9.81
CA GLU A 263 -17.08 -20.33 -8.89
C GLU A 263 -17.60 -21.43 -7.96
N GLY A 264 -17.67 -22.66 -8.47
CA GLY A 264 -18.31 -23.77 -7.77
C GLY A 264 -18.55 -25.02 -8.61
N ALA A 265 -17.60 -25.39 -9.47
CA ALA A 265 -17.41 -26.81 -9.80
C ALA A 265 -16.17 -27.25 -9.05
N ASP A 266 -16.38 -27.60 -7.78
CA ASP A 266 -15.46 -28.38 -6.97
C ASP A 266 -15.27 -29.73 -7.68
N HIS A 267 -14.20 -29.87 -8.46
CA HIS A 267 -13.71 -31.18 -8.86
C HIS A 267 -13.01 -31.78 -7.65
N GLY A 268 -13.83 -32.32 -6.75
CA GLY A 268 -13.39 -33.18 -5.67
C GLY A 268 -12.75 -34.45 -6.23
N ASN A 269 -11.47 -34.60 -5.89
CA ASN A 269 -10.68 -35.82 -5.67
C ASN A 269 -10.70 -36.94 -6.72
#